data_AF-Q16V68-F1
#
_entry.id   AF-Q16V68-F1
#
_cell.length_a   1.000
_cell.length_b   1.000
_cell.length_c   1.000
_cell.angle_alpha   90.00
_cell.angle_beta   90.00
_cell.angle_gamma   90.00
#
_symmetry.space_group_name_H-M   'P 1'
#
loop_
_entity.id
_entity.type
_entity.pdbx_description
1 polymer ?
#
loop_
_entity_poly.entity_id
_entity_poly.type
_entity_poly.pdbx_seq_one_letter_code
_entity_poly.pdbx_strand_id
1 'polypeptide(L)'
;MAEEEQLPIIPVKEPLDLIRLSLDEKIYVKMRNERELRGRLHAFDQHLNMVLGDAEETVTTVEIDEETYEEVYKTTKRTIPMLFVRGDGVILVSPPMRVGS
;
A
#
# COMPACT_ATOMS: atom_id res chain seq x y z
N MET A 1 -7.34 -20.82 30.74
CA MET A 1 -6.28 -19.81 30.62
C MET A 1 -5.88 -19.85 29.16
N ALA A 2 -6.18 -18.79 28.40
CA ALA A 2 -5.71 -18.70 27.03
C ALA A 2 -4.21 -18.38 27.09
N GLU A 3 -3.39 -19.20 26.45
CA GLU A 3 -1.97 -18.88 26.23
C GLU A 3 -1.92 -17.64 25.34
N GLU A 4 -1.42 -16.53 25.87
CA GLU A 4 -1.09 -15.37 25.06
C GLU A 4 0.07 -15.78 24.13
N GLU A 5 -0.23 -15.99 22.84
CA GLU A 5 0.78 -16.22 21.82
C GLU A 5 1.69 -14.97 21.74
N GLN A 6 2.85 -15.08 22.39
CA GLN A 6 3.85 -14.03 22.37
C GLN A 6 4.41 -13.95 20.94
N LEU A 7 4.04 -12.90 20.20
CA LEU A 7 4.56 -12.67 18.86
C LEU A 7 6.10 -12.67 18.90
N PRO A 8 6.77 -13.39 18.00
CA PRO A 8 8.23 -13.45 17.99
C PRO A 8 8.78 -12.04 17.83
N ILE A 9 9.69 -11.63 18.73
CA ILE A 9 10.40 -10.36 18.60
C ILE A 9 11.28 -10.46 17.36
N ILE A 10 10.88 -9.80 16.26
CA ILE A 10 11.67 -9.76 15.03
C ILE A 10 12.72 -8.65 15.21
N PRO A 11 14.02 -8.98 15.39
CA PRO A 11 15.05 -7.96 15.38
C PRO A 11 15.12 -7.35 13.97
N VAL A 12 14.77 -6.07 13.85
CA VAL A 12 14.84 -5.34 12.57
C VAL A 12 16.31 -5.17 12.20
N LYS A 13 16.77 -5.91 11.20
CA LYS A 13 18.14 -5.83 10.69
C LYS A 13 18.17 -5.27 9.28
N GLU A 14 17.16 -5.57 8.48
CA GLU A 14 17.04 -5.15 7.09
C GLU A 14 15.74 -4.35 6.86
N PRO A 15 15.68 -3.49 5.83
CA PRO A 15 14.47 -2.70 5.53
C PRO A 15 13.21 -3.55 5.33
N LEU A 16 13.35 -4.76 4.76
CA LEU A 16 12.24 -5.68 4.53
C LEU A 16 11.67 -6.26 5.82
N ASP A 17 12.43 -6.30 6.92
CA ASP A 17 11.94 -6.76 8.21
C ASP A 17 10.84 -5.82 8.75
N LEU A 18 10.93 -4.52 8.45
CA LEU A 18 9.89 -3.55 8.82
C LEU A 18 8.57 -3.81 8.08
N ILE A 19 8.64 -4.14 6.79
CA ILE A 19 7.45 -4.50 6.00
C ILE A 19 6.86 -5.81 6.53
N ARG A 20 7.71 -6.75 6.98
CA ARG A 20 7.28 -8.01 7.57
C ARG A 20 6.47 -7.82 8.86
N LEU A 21 6.79 -6.80 9.64
CA LEU A 21 6.00 -6.40 10.81
C LEU A 21 4.62 -5.84 10.45
N SER A 22 4.39 -5.44 9.19
CA SER A 22 3.12 -4.91 8.69
C SER A 22 2.24 -5.97 8.01
N LEU A 23 2.60 -7.27 8.08
CA LEU A 23 1.76 -8.36 7.60
C LEU A 23 0.43 -8.38 8.37
N ASP A 24 -0.66 -8.62 7.65
CA ASP A 24 -2.05 -8.53 8.13
C ASP A 24 -2.49 -7.12 8.57
N GLU A 25 -1.67 -6.09 8.38
CA GLU A 25 -2.04 -4.69 8.62
C GLU A 25 -2.39 -3.96 7.32
N LYS A 26 -3.13 -2.84 7.43
CA LYS A 26 -3.40 -1.95 6.29
C LYS A 26 -2.18 -1.08 5.99
N ILE A 27 -1.66 -1.19 4.78
CA ILE A 27 -0.51 -0.40 4.30
C ILE A 27 -0.93 0.59 3.22
N TYR A 28 -0.08 1.59 3.00
CA TYR A 28 -0.14 2.49 1.85
C TYR A 28 1.00 2.21 0.89
N VAL A 29 0.70 2.14 -0.41
CA VAL A 29 1.68 1.91 -1.48
C VAL A 29 1.53 3.00 -2.54
N LYS A 30 2.59 3.76 -2.79
CA LYS A 30 2.67 4.66 -3.96
C LYS A 30 3.28 3.88 -5.10
N MET A 31 2.60 3.87 -6.23
CA MET A 31 3.04 3.26 -7.47
C MET A 31 3.43 4.34 -8.49
N ARG A 32 4.12 3.90 -9.55
CA ARG A 32 4.33 4.69 -10.78
C ARG A 32 2.98 5.09 -11.40
N ASN A 33 3.00 6.15 -12.20
CA ASN A 33 1.86 6.66 -12.98
C ASN A 33 0.69 7.17 -12.13
N GLU A 34 1.01 7.97 -11.10
CA GLU A 34 0.01 8.61 -10.22
C GLU A 34 -1.05 7.65 -9.66
N ARG A 35 -0.60 6.45 -9.31
CA ARG A 35 -1.43 5.40 -8.74
C ARG A 35 -1.04 5.13 -7.31
N GLU A 36 -2.03 4.93 -6.48
CA GLU A 36 -1.90 4.66 -5.05
C GLU A 36 -2.78 3.50 -4.66
N LEU A 37 -2.28 2.64 -3.78
CA LEU A 37 -3.02 1.51 -3.22
C LEU A 37 -3.07 1.62 -1.70
N ARG A 38 -4.22 1.30 -1.13
CA ARG A 38 -4.40 1.08 0.30
C ARG A 38 -5.06 -0.26 0.50
N GLY A 39 -4.46 -1.15 1.26
CA GLY A 39 -5.01 -2.50 1.43
C GLY A 39 -4.32 -3.25 2.56
N ARG A 40 -4.91 -4.37 2.97
CA ARG A 40 -4.32 -5.28 3.95
C ARG A 40 -3.20 -6.08 3.29
N LEU A 41 -1.99 -6.07 3.84
CA LEU A 41 -0.86 -6.81 3.28
C LEU A 41 -0.95 -8.30 3.68
N HIS A 42 -1.29 -9.18 2.74
CA HIS A 42 -1.32 -10.63 3.00
C HIS A 42 0.04 -11.30 2.81
N ALA A 43 0.80 -10.88 1.80
CA ALA A 43 2.10 -11.46 1.48
C ALA A 43 2.95 -10.48 0.66
N PHE A 44 4.27 -10.65 0.73
CA PHE A 44 5.23 -9.99 -0.15
C PHE A 44 6.49 -10.84 -0.36
N ASP A 45 7.32 -10.48 -1.34
CA ASP A 45 8.62 -11.09 -1.59
C ASP A 45 9.75 -10.03 -1.65
N GLN A 46 10.99 -10.49 -1.90
CA GLN A 46 12.18 -9.64 -2.01
C GLN A 46 12.12 -8.62 -3.17
N HIS A 47 11.26 -8.84 -4.16
CA HIS A 47 11.07 -7.92 -5.28
C HIS A 47 9.98 -6.88 -4.98
N LEU A 48 9.34 -6.95 -3.81
CA LEU A 48 8.15 -6.18 -3.45
C LEU A 48 6.94 -6.50 -4.34
N ASN A 49 6.86 -7.72 -4.90
CA ASN A 49 5.56 -8.23 -5.32
C ASN A 49 4.69 -8.40 -4.08
N MET A 50 3.41 -8.04 -4.15
CA MET A 50 2.51 -8.02 -2.99
C MET A 50 1.16 -8.66 -3.31
N VAL A 51 0.55 -9.25 -2.30
CA VAL A 51 -0.86 -9.63 -2.30
C VAL A 51 -1.59 -8.74 -1.30
N LEU A 52 -2.51 -7.92 -1.80
CA LEU A 52 -3.33 -7.01 -1.00
C LEU A 52 -4.78 -7.51 -0.95
N GLY A 53 -5.35 -7.51 0.25
CA GLY A 53 -6.77 -7.74 0.49
C GLY A 53 -7.50 -6.43 0.75
N ASP A 54 -8.79 -6.38 0.40
CA ASP A 54 -9.64 -5.20 0.51
C ASP A 54 -8.97 -3.92 -0.04
N ALA A 55 -8.34 -4.05 -1.20
CA ALA A 55 -7.49 -3.01 -1.78
C ALA A 55 -8.34 -1.88 -2.39
N GLU A 56 -8.11 -0.64 -1.95
CA GLU A 56 -8.58 0.57 -2.61
C GLU A 56 -7.47 1.12 -3.51
N GLU A 57 -7.74 1.20 -4.81
CA GLU A 57 -6.90 1.89 -5.77
C GLU A 57 -7.40 3.30 -6.03
N THR A 58 -6.48 4.25 -6.00
CA THR A 58 -6.69 5.64 -6.37
C THR A 58 -5.79 5.97 -7.56
N VAL A 59 -6.37 6.49 -8.64
CA VAL A 59 -5.63 6.95 -9.84
C VAL A 59 -5.92 8.43 -10.04
N THR A 60 -4.86 9.24 -10.11
CA THR A 60 -4.96 10.68 -10.36
C THR A 60 -4.57 10.96 -11.81
N THR A 61 -5.42 11.67 -12.54
CA THR A 61 -5.19 12.11 -13.92
C THR A 61 -5.24 13.63 -13.97
N VAL A 62 -4.34 14.22 -14.75
CA VAL A 62 -4.34 15.65 -15.04
C VAL A 62 -5.04 15.84 -16.38
N GLU A 63 -6.14 16.57 -16.38
CA GLU A 63 -6.82 17.03 -17.59
C GLU A 63 -6.56 18.52 -17.74
N ILE A 64 -6.35 18.98 -18.98
CA ILE A 64 -6.22 20.40 -19.27
C ILE A 64 -7.54 20.87 -19.85
N ASP A 65 -8.12 21.89 -19.25
CA ASP A 65 -9.32 22.52 -19.78
C ASP A 65 -9.00 23.25 -21.09
N GLU A 66 -9.69 22.91 -22.17
CA GLU A 66 -9.37 23.41 -23.52
C GLU A 66 -9.67 24.91 -23.70
N GLU A 67 -10.53 25.50 -22.86
CA GLU A 67 -10.92 26.91 -22.95
C GLU A 67 -10.06 27.79 -22.06
N THR A 68 -9.76 27.32 -20.84
CA THR A 68 -9.07 28.09 -19.79
C THR A 68 -7.59 27.74 -19.66
N TYR A 69 -7.13 26.63 -20.25
CA TYR A 69 -5.79 26.07 -20.11
C TYR A 69 -5.39 25.74 -18.67
N GLU A 70 -6.36 25.61 -17.77
CA GLU A 70 -6.12 25.25 -16.38
C GLU A 70 -5.95 23.74 -16.22
N GLU A 71 -5.05 23.34 -15.31
CA GLU A 71 -4.86 21.93 -14.94
C GLU A 71 -5.93 21.49 -13.92
N VAL A 72 -6.76 20.54 -14.33
CA VAL A 72 -7.78 19.92 -13.49
C VAL A 72 -7.33 18.52 -13.07
N TYR A 73 -7.12 18.35 -11.77
CA TYR A 73 -6.76 17.06 -11.17
C TYR A 73 -8.02 16.25 -10.89
N LYS A 74 -8.20 15.12 -11.59
CA LYS A 74 -9.29 14.18 -11.34
C LYS A 74 -8.77 12.94 -10.65
N THR A 75 -9.54 12.44 -9.69
CA THR A 75 -9.20 11.24 -8.94
C THR A 75 -10.31 10.20 -9.10
N THR A 76 -9.95 9.02 -9.59
CA THR A 76 -10.86 7.87 -9.68
C THR A 76 -10.46 6.83 -8.64
N LYS A 77 -11.46 6.25 -7.96
CA LYS A 77 -11.26 5.21 -6.95
C LYS A 77 -11.99 3.92 -7.30
N ARG A 78 -11.37 2.78 -6.99
CA ARG A 78 -12.02 1.47 -7.07
C ARG A 78 -11.56 0.56 -5.93
N THR A 79 -12.46 -0.31 -5.48
CA THR A 79 -12.17 -1.32 -4.45
C THR A 79 -12.10 -2.69 -5.09
N ILE A 80 -11.10 -3.48 -4.70
CA ILE A 80 -10.77 -4.79 -5.24
C ILE A 80 -10.59 -5.75 -4.06
N PRO A 81 -11.39 -6.81 -3.93
CA PRO A 81 -11.32 -7.71 -2.77
C PRO A 81 -9.94 -8.35 -2.57
N MET A 82 -9.28 -8.75 -3.66
CA MET A 82 -7.94 -9.32 -3.65
C MET A 82 -7.17 -8.86 -4.89
N LEU A 83 -5.96 -8.35 -4.69
CA LEU A 83 -5.13 -7.77 -5.73
C LEU A 83 -3.68 -8.28 -5.62
N PHE A 84 -3.16 -8.84 -6.70
CA PHE A 84 -1.72 -9.08 -6.86
C PHE A 84 -1.07 -7.84 -7.48
N VAL A 85 0.02 -7.36 -6.89
CA VAL A 85 0.78 -6.19 -7.32
C VAL A 85 2.20 -6.62 -7.66
N ARG A 86 2.69 -6.19 -8.83
CA ARG A 86 4.07 -6.41 -9.26
C ARG A 86 5.01 -5.34 -8.69
N GLY A 87 6.15 -5.77 -8.16
CA GLY A 87 7.10 -4.91 -7.45
C GLY A 87 7.79 -3.83 -8.28
N ASP A 88 8.00 -4.05 -9.59
CA ASP A 88 8.65 -3.07 -10.49
C ASP A 88 7.97 -1.67 -10.50
N GLY A 89 6.67 -1.66 -10.24
CA GLY A 89 5.85 -0.44 -10.20
C GLY A 89 5.78 0.24 -8.84
N VAL A 90 6.29 -0.39 -7.78
CA VAL A 90 6.26 0.15 -6.41
C VAL A 90 7.36 1.19 -6.24
N ILE A 91 6.99 2.37 -5.75
CA ILE A 91 7.93 3.46 -5.44
C ILE A 91 8.18 3.53 -3.94
N LEU A 92 7.11 3.48 -3.14
CA LEU A 92 7.21 3.52 -1.68
C LEU A 92 6.13 2.65 -1.03
N VAL A 93 6.46 2.13 0.15
CA VAL A 93 5.54 1.43 1.04
C VAL A 93 5.60 2.13 2.39
N SER A 94 4.43 2.46 2.94
CA SER A 94 4.31 3.05 4.26
C SER A 94 3.48 2.13 5.16
N PRO A 95 3.96 1.83 6.39
CA PRO A 95 3.21 1.03 7.36
C PRO A 95 1.91 1.72 7.77
N PRO A 96 0.99 1.03 8.47
CA PRO A 96 -0.20 1.67 9.02
C PRO A 96 0.18 2.88 9.88
N MET A 97 -0.62 3.94 9.73
CA MET A 97 -0.55 5.06 10.66
C MET A 97 -0.98 4.56 12.04
N ARG A 98 -0.01 4.31 12.93
CA ARG A 98 -0.30 4.17 14.36
C ARG A 98 -0.72 5.55 14.84
N VAL A 99 -2.02 5.81 14.83
CA VAL A 99 -2.59 6.96 15.51
C VAL A 99 -2.30 6.72 16.99
N GLY A 100 -1.33 7.45 17.55
CA GLY A 100 -0.94 7.30 18.94
C GLY A 100 -2.17 7.54 19.83
N SER A 101 -2.58 6.50 20.53
CA SER A 101 -3.50 6.56 21.67
C SER A 101 -2.72 6.88 22.94
#